data_AF-A0A814PZD6-F1
#
_entry.id   AF-A0A814PZD6-F1
#
_cell.length_a   1.000
_cell.length_b   1.000
_cell.length_c   1.000
_cell.angle_alpha   90.00
_cell.angle_beta   90.00
_cell.angle_gamma   90.00
#
_symmetry.space_group_name_H-M   'P 1'
#
loop_
_entity.id
_entity.type
_entity.pdbx_description
1 polymer ?
#
loop_
_entity_poly.entity_id
_entity_poly.type
_entity_poly.pdbx_seq_one_letter_code
_entity_poly.pdbx_strand_id
1 'polypeptide(L)'
;MAYSVNQTTDGKLPLVPNFEILMTYDGYRKFFGNCNDSSDIFSHQAALFNKCQANQWIDVLRSLNYYDWIKPLVEMRNKLSPRSEFTKDNCVTLMQFYSLLENVFRNTLLYPYISAYRIINKDCGRYRSFIEPHETKMPFQELQFNSTGPNLLTYTEINPQRTIIYALTCSIFYHHDLKKLQSHSAESTH
;
A
#
# COMPACT_ATOMS: atom_id res chain seq x y z
N MET A 1 4.00 26.82 -5.72
CA MET A 1 4.71 26.97 -4.43
C MET A 1 5.72 25.84 -4.33
N ALA A 2 7.00 26.17 -4.21
CA ALA A 2 8.05 25.17 -4.04
C ALA A 2 8.13 24.78 -2.55
N TYR A 3 8.01 23.49 -2.25
CA TYR A 3 8.09 22.99 -0.88
C TYR A 3 9.54 22.62 -0.56
N SER A 4 10.15 23.28 0.43
CA SER A 4 11.48 22.91 0.94
C SER A 4 11.35 21.79 1.97
N VAL A 5 12.20 20.77 1.84
CA VAL A 5 12.25 19.60 2.72
C VAL A 5 13.42 19.79 3.67
N ASN A 6 13.13 20.12 4.94
CA ASN A 6 14.14 20.13 5.99
C ASN A 6 14.64 18.69 6.22
N GLN A 7 15.93 18.46 5.99
CA GLN A 7 16.62 17.27 6.47
C GLN A 7 17.08 17.56 7.89
N THR A 8 16.71 16.72 8.86
CA THR A 8 17.35 16.73 10.18
C THR A 8 17.80 15.32 10.54
N THR A 9 19.10 15.20 10.67
CA THR A 9 19.88 14.19 11.37
C THR A 9 19.55 14.23 12.85
N ASP A 10 18.75 13.29 13.31
CA ASP A 10 18.65 12.79 14.69
C ASP A 10 17.61 11.68 14.61
N GLY A 11 17.69 10.63 15.44
CA GLY A 11 16.79 9.46 15.43
C GLY A 11 15.29 9.73 15.70
N LYS A 12 14.79 10.92 15.35
CA LYS A 12 13.38 11.25 15.22
C LYS A 12 12.84 10.60 13.94
N LEU A 13 11.64 10.02 14.06
CA LEU A 13 10.87 9.49 12.93
C LEU A 13 10.99 10.47 11.75
N PRO A 14 11.22 9.99 10.51
CA PRO A 14 11.28 10.89 9.37
C PRO A 14 10.04 11.77 9.42
N LEU A 15 10.25 13.08 9.64
CA LEU A 15 9.19 14.08 9.54
C LEU A 15 8.78 14.05 8.09
N VAL A 16 7.86 13.16 7.73
CA VAL A 16 7.03 13.30 6.54
C VAL A 16 6.25 14.56 6.86
N PRO A 17 6.62 15.73 6.31
CA PRO A 17 5.96 16.97 6.66
C PRO A 17 4.48 16.77 6.30
N ASN A 18 3.59 17.09 7.25
CA ASN A 18 2.15 16.90 7.09
C ASN A 18 1.66 15.45 7.17
N PHE A 19 2.39 14.52 7.80
CA PHE A 19 1.90 13.14 8.03
C PHE A 19 0.54 13.11 8.75
N GLU A 20 0.40 13.86 9.84
CA GLU A 20 -0.84 13.95 10.60
C GLU A 20 -1.98 14.52 9.75
N ILE A 21 -1.67 15.49 8.88
CA ILE A 21 -2.63 16.08 7.95
C ILE A 21 -3.02 15.04 6.87
N LEU A 22 -2.04 14.32 6.30
CA LEU A 22 -2.27 13.26 5.31
C LEU A 22 -3.15 12.13 5.85
N MET A 23 -3.08 11.88 7.16
CA MET A 23 -3.88 10.87 7.87
C MET A 23 -5.33 11.31 8.13
N THR A 24 -5.68 12.56 7.82
CA THR A 24 -7.08 13.03 7.81
C THR A 24 -7.71 12.77 6.44
N TYR A 25 -9.03 12.60 6.41
CA TYR A 25 -9.77 12.43 5.15
C TYR A 25 -9.57 13.60 4.18
N ASP A 26 -9.69 14.84 4.67
CA ASP A 26 -9.52 16.03 3.84
C ASP A 26 -8.09 16.22 3.37
N GLY A 27 -7.10 15.94 4.22
CA GLY A 27 -5.69 16.01 3.84
C GLY A 27 -5.33 14.96 2.78
N TYR A 28 -5.81 13.72 2.93
CA TYR A 28 -5.63 12.67 1.92
C TYR A 28 -6.27 13.06 0.59
N ARG A 29 -7.52 13.55 0.59
CA ARG A 29 -8.19 14.00 -0.64
C ARG A 29 -7.52 15.20 -1.28
N LYS A 30 -7.06 16.17 -0.50
CA LYS A 30 -6.34 17.33 -1.03
C LYS A 30 -5.02 16.92 -1.69
N PHE A 31 -4.35 15.90 -1.12
CA PHE A 31 -3.07 15.42 -1.61
C PHE A 31 -3.21 14.56 -2.88
N PHE A 32 -4.15 13.61 -2.90
CA PHE A 32 -4.30 12.65 -4.00
C PHE A 32 -5.44 12.96 -4.99
N GLY A 33 -6.36 13.85 -4.63
CA GLY A 33 -7.55 14.15 -5.45
C GLY A 33 -7.26 14.93 -6.73
N ASN A 34 -6.04 15.47 -6.88
CA ASN A 34 -5.60 16.18 -8.09
C ASN A 34 -4.69 15.33 -8.98
N CYS A 35 -4.43 14.06 -8.64
CA CYS A 35 -3.63 13.20 -9.49
C CYS A 35 -4.44 12.75 -10.72
N ASN A 36 -3.88 12.91 -11.93
CA ASN A 36 -4.61 12.63 -13.17
C ASN A 36 -4.60 11.15 -13.53
N ASP A 37 -3.54 10.43 -13.15
CA ASP A 37 -3.38 9.01 -13.43
C ASP A 37 -2.56 8.28 -12.34
N SER A 38 -2.40 6.97 -12.52
CA SER A 38 -1.62 6.14 -11.58
C SER A 38 -0.15 6.57 -11.51
N SER A 39 0.43 7.12 -12.58
CA SER A 39 1.83 7.57 -12.61
C SER A 39 2.03 8.80 -11.72
N ASP A 40 1.12 9.76 -11.77
CA ASP A 40 1.10 10.92 -10.86
C ASP A 40 1.03 10.45 -9.42
N ILE A 41 0.16 9.48 -9.12
CA ILE A 41 -0.02 8.96 -7.76
C ILE A 41 1.25 8.27 -7.27
N PHE A 42 1.83 7.38 -8.07
CA PHE A 42 3.08 6.72 -7.73
C PHE A 42 4.25 7.69 -7.63
N SER A 43 4.25 8.79 -8.37
CA SER A 43 5.29 9.83 -8.28
C SER A 43 5.17 10.63 -6.98
N HIS A 44 3.94 11.00 -6.59
CA HIS A 44 3.66 11.66 -5.31
C HIS A 44 3.97 10.74 -4.11
N GLN A 45 3.59 9.47 -4.20
CA GLN A 45 3.90 8.46 -3.19
C GLN A 45 5.40 8.19 -3.12
N ALA A 46 6.08 8.03 -4.26
CA ALA A 46 7.53 7.89 -4.29
C ALA A 46 8.21 9.11 -3.69
N ALA A 47 7.75 10.34 -3.95
CA ALA A 47 8.31 11.55 -3.35
C ALA A 47 8.13 11.60 -1.82
N LEU A 48 6.97 11.20 -1.31
CA LEU A 48 6.70 11.08 0.13
C LEU A 48 7.58 10.02 0.80
N PHE A 49 7.80 8.89 0.12
CA PHE A 49 8.44 7.71 0.70
C PHE A 49 9.87 7.48 0.25
N ASN A 50 10.44 8.33 -0.62
CA ASN A 50 11.80 8.11 -1.14
C ASN A 50 12.86 8.10 -0.03
N LYS A 51 12.54 8.76 1.10
CA LYS A 51 13.38 8.85 2.30
C LYS A 51 12.94 7.94 3.45
N CYS A 52 11.80 7.26 3.34
CA CYS A 52 11.25 6.42 4.39
C CYS A 52 11.37 4.95 4.00
N GLN A 53 12.19 4.19 4.73
CA GLN A 53 12.25 2.75 4.54
C GLN A 53 10.98 2.09 5.10
N ALA A 54 10.54 0.96 4.53
CA ALA A 54 9.33 0.26 5.00
C ALA A 54 9.37 -0.09 6.50
N ASN A 55 10.55 -0.43 7.05
CA ASN A 55 10.69 -0.68 8.48
C ASN A 55 10.46 0.60 9.32
N GLN A 56 10.96 1.75 8.86
CA GLN A 56 10.75 3.04 9.54
C GLN A 56 9.26 3.40 9.55
N TRP A 57 8.54 3.13 8.46
CA TRP A 57 7.09 3.31 8.41
C TRP A 57 6.34 2.43 9.42
N ILE A 58 6.73 1.15 9.51
CA ILE A 58 6.15 0.22 10.48
C ILE A 58 6.39 0.72 11.91
N ASP A 59 7.57 1.26 12.20
CA ASP A 59 7.89 1.81 13.52
C ASP A 59 7.08 3.08 13.84
N VAL A 60 6.85 3.96 12.85
CA VAL A 60 5.91 5.10 12.97
C VAL A 60 4.50 4.60 13.30
N LEU A 61 3.98 3.63 12.56
CA LEU A 61 2.64 3.10 12.81
C LEU A 61 2.54 2.38 14.16
N ARG A 62 3.62 1.76 14.64
CA ARG A 62 3.70 1.20 15.99
C ARG A 62 3.65 2.29 17.05
N SER A 63 4.41 3.37 16.91
CA SER A 63 4.39 4.47 17.88
C SER A 63 3.04 5.20 17.94
N LEU A 64 2.27 5.14 16.86
CA LEU A 64 0.94 5.74 16.75
C LEU A 64 -0.21 4.75 17.07
N ASN A 65 0.09 3.55 17.58
CA ASN A 65 -0.89 2.51 17.90
C ASN A 65 -1.78 2.05 16.72
N TYR A 66 -1.27 2.15 15.49
CA TYR A 66 -1.95 1.66 14.28
C TYR A 66 -1.40 0.32 13.78
N TYR A 67 -0.36 -0.23 14.43
CA TYR A 67 0.29 -1.46 13.98
C TYR A 67 -0.67 -2.64 13.85
N ASP A 68 -1.60 -2.81 14.80
CA ASP A 68 -2.55 -3.91 14.75
C ASP A 68 -3.45 -3.89 13.50
N TRP A 69 -3.70 -2.71 12.93
CA TRP A 69 -4.49 -2.59 11.70
C TRP A 69 -3.71 -3.12 10.51
N ILE A 70 -2.40 -2.87 10.43
CA ILE A 70 -1.55 -3.27 9.31
C ILE A 70 -0.86 -4.62 9.51
N LYS A 71 -0.94 -5.20 10.71
CA LYS A 71 -0.33 -6.49 11.05
C LYS A 71 -0.61 -7.59 10.01
N PRO A 72 -1.84 -7.77 9.48
CA PRO A 72 -2.10 -8.78 8.46
C PRO A 72 -1.28 -8.58 7.18
N LEU A 73 -1.05 -7.32 6.75
CA LEU A 73 -0.22 -7.01 5.59
C LEU A 73 1.25 -7.36 5.86
N VAL A 74 1.76 -7.04 7.05
CA VAL A 74 3.14 -7.36 7.46
C VAL A 74 3.35 -8.87 7.51
N GLU A 75 2.41 -9.61 8.08
CA GLU A 75 2.50 -11.06 8.20
C GLU A 75 2.45 -11.77 6.84
N MET A 76 1.53 -11.37 5.96
CA MET A 76 1.46 -11.91 4.59
C MET A 76 2.74 -11.62 3.80
N ARG A 77 3.30 -10.42 3.95
CA ARG A 77 4.61 -10.08 3.38
C ARG A 77 5.71 -11.02 3.85
N ASN A 78 5.81 -11.24 5.16
CA ASN A 78 6.82 -12.12 5.74
C ASN A 78 6.63 -13.59 5.33
N LYS A 79 5.38 -14.03 5.09
CA LYS A 79 5.07 -15.38 4.60
C LYS A 79 5.45 -15.58 3.14
N LEU A 80 5.25 -14.57 2.29
CA LEU A 80 5.52 -14.66 0.84
C LEU A 80 6.96 -14.27 0.47
N SER A 81 7.58 -13.35 1.20
CA SER A 81 8.98 -12.96 0.97
C SER A 81 9.70 -12.88 2.32
N PRO A 82 10.00 -14.03 2.95
CA PRO A 82 10.85 -14.05 4.13
C PRO A 82 12.21 -13.48 3.77
N ARG A 83 12.86 -12.80 4.73
CA ARG A 83 14.13 -12.09 4.50
C ARG A 83 15.25 -12.99 3.97
N SER A 84 15.18 -14.29 4.21
CA SER A 84 16.16 -15.30 3.79
C SER A 84 15.97 -15.80 2.36
N GLU A 85 14.81 -15.61 1.74
CA GLU A 85 14.49 -16.20 0.43
C GLU A 85 13.77 -15.18 -0.45
N PHE A 86 14.56 -14.39 -1.19
CA PHE A 86 14.02 -13.55 -2.26
C PHE A 86 13.75 -14.40 -3.50
N THR A 87 12.53 -14.33 -4.01
CA THR A 87 12.21 -14.80 -5.37
C THR A 87 11.54 -13.68 -6.15
N LYS A 88 11.88 -13.58 -7.44
CA LYS A 88 11.31 -12.58 -8.35
C LYS A 88 9.79 -12.69 -8.40
N ASP A 89 9.27 -13.92 -8.44
CA ASP A 89 7.84 -14.18 -8.55
C ASP A 89 7.08 -13.74 -7.30
N ASN A 90 7.58 -14.05 -6.09
CA ASN A 90 6.93 -13.59 -4.85
C ASN A 90 6.95 -12.06 -4.75
N CYS A 91 8.03 -11.41 -5.18
CA CYS A 91 8.13 -9.96 -5.22
C CYS A 91 7.09 -9.35 -6.17
N VAL A 92 6.95 -9.90 -7.38
CA VAL A 92 5.94 -9.46 -8.37
C VAL A 92 4.53 -9.69 -7.83
N THR A 93 4.24 -10.85 -7.26
CA THR A 93 2.95 -11.16 -6.62
C THR A 93 2.60 -10.13 -5.54
N LEU A 94 3.53 -9.84 -4.63
CA LEU A 94 3.34 -8.86 -3.57
C LEU A 94 3.07 -7.46 -4.15
N MET A 95 3.84 -7.04 -5.14
CA MET A 95 3.62 -5.75 -5.82
C MET A 95 2.23 -5.67 -6.47
N GLN A 96 1.80 -6.71 -7.19
CA GLN A 96 0.49 -6.73 -7.83
C GLN A 96 -0.65 -6.71 -6.80
N PHE A 97 -0.48 -7.44 -5.69
CA PHE A 97 -1.43 -7.44 -4.58
C PHE A 97 -1.56 -6.06 -3.93
N TYR A 98 -0.44 -5.43 -3.55
CA TYR A 98 -0.46 -4.10 -2.95
C TYR A 98 -1.00 -3.04 -3.89
N SER A 99 -0.65 -3.09 -5.17
CA SER A 99 -1.20 -2.16 -6.17
C SER A 99 -2.72 -2.31 -6.33
N LEU A 100 -3.24 -3.54 -6.30
CA LEU A 100 -4.69 -3.78 -6.34
C LEU A 100 -5.39 -3.19 -5.11
N LEU A 101 -4.88 -3.52 -3.91
CA LEU A 101 -5.45 -3.04 -2.66
C LEU A 101 -5.40 -1.53 -2.53
N GLU A 102 -4.25 -0.92 -2.81
CA GLU A 102 -4.07 0.54 -2.77
C GLU A 102 -5.09 1.24 -3.67
N ASN A 103 -5.32 0.71 -4.88
CA ASN A 103 -6.30 1.28 -5.80
C ASN A 103 -7.73 1.22 -5.23
N VAL A 104 -8.12 0.10 -4.61
CA VAL A 104 -9.44 -0.03 -3.96
C VAL A 104 -9.57 0.96 -2.80
N PHE A 105 -8.58 1.02 -1.91
CA PHE A 105 -8.62 1.89 -0.73
C PHE A 105 -8.64 3.37 -1.13
N ARG A 106 -7.78 3.77 -2.06
CA ARG A 106 -7.74 5.13 -2.57
C ARG A 106 -9.06 5.52 -3.23
N ASN A 107 -9.60 4.70 -4.12
CA ASN A 107 -10.85 5.05 -4.80
C ASN A 107 -12.04 5.07 -3.83
N THR A 108 -12.02 4.22 -2.80
CA THR A 108 -13.00 4.28 -1.70
C THR A 108 -12.98 5.63 -0.99
N LEU A 109 -11.79 6.22 -0.81
CA LEU A 109 -11.62 7.52 -0.16
C LEU A 109 -11.97 8.68 -1.10
N LEU A 110 -11.50 8.65 -2.35
CA LEU A 110 -11.66 9.74 -3.31
C LEU A 110 -13.06 9.82 -3.90
N TYR A 111 -13.71 8.67 -4.08
CA TYR A 111 -14.99 8.52 -4.78
C TYR A 111 -15.96 7.61 -4.00
N PRO A 112 -16.30 7.96 -2.74
CA PRO A 112 -17.03 7.08 -1.83
C PRO A 112 -18.44 6.71 -2.32
N TYR A 113 -19.01 7.51 -3.22
CA TYR A 113 -20.34 7.32 -3.80
C TYR A 113 -20.38 6.31 -4.96
N ILE A 114 -19.24 5.86 -5.48
CA ILE A 114 -19.17 4.87 -6.57
C ILE A 114 -18.91 3.50 -5.95
N SER A 115 -19.98 2.71 -5.78
CA SER A 115 -19.93 1.39 -5.14
C SER A 115 -18.94 0.42 -5.82
N ALA A 116 -18.84 0.47 -7.16
CA ALA A 116 -17.97 -0.39 -7.94
C ALA A 116 -16.47 -0.26 -7.55
N TYR A 117 -16.05 0.89 -7.01
CA TYR A 117 -14.65 1.10 -6.62
C TYR A 117 -14.24 0.41 -5.32
N ARG A 118 -15.20 -0.15 -4.59
CA ARG A 118 -14.95 -0.96 -3.39
C ARG A 118 -14.77 -2.45 -3.72
N ILE A 119 -14.93 -2.83 -4.99
CA ILE A 119 -15.06 -4.23 -5.40
C ILE A 119 -13.80 -4.70 -6.12
N ILE A 120 -13.33 -5.88 -5.75
CA ILE A 120 -12.36 -6.66 -6.51
C ILE A 120 -13.12 -7.76 -7.24
N ASN A 121 -13.01 -7.76 -8.58
CA ASN A 121 -13.49 -8.85 -9.41
C ASN A 121 -12.40 -9.92 -9.55
N LYS A 122 -12.65 -11.12 -9.01
CA LYS A 122 -11.75 -12.27 -9.09
C LYS A 122 -11.55 -12.78 -10.52
N ASP A 123 -12.49 -12.49 -11.42
CA ASP A 123 -12.37 -12.86 -12.83
C ASP A 123 -11.43 -11.95 -13.64
N CYS A 124 -10.95 -10.85 -13.05
CA CYS A 124 -10.02 -9.98 -13.78
C CYS A 124 -8.66 -10.64 -13.96
N GLY A 125 -8.01 -10.39 -15.10
CA GLY A 125 -6.74 -11.04 -15.45
C GLY A 125 -5.65 -10.84 -14.40
N ARG A 126 -5.56 -9.64 -13.79
CA ARG A 126 -4.60 -9.37 -12.71
C ARG A 126 -4.82 -10.29 -11.50
N TYR A 127 -6.07 -10.50 -11.10
CA TYR A 127 -6.38 -11.36 -9.95
C TYR A 127 -5.99 -12.81 -10.24
N ARG A 128 -6.47 -13.35 -11.37
CA ARG A 128 -6.20 -14.74 -11.77
C ARG A 128 -4.70 -15.03 -11.94
N SER A 129 -3.95 -14.12 -12.56
CA SER A 129 -2.54 -14.36 -12.84
C SER A 129 -1.63 -14.28 -11.62
N PHE A 130 -1.91 -13.38 -10.67
CA PHE A 130 -0.95 -13.05 -9.60
C PHE A 130 -1.47 -13.35 -8.19
N ILE A 131 -2.78 -13.30 -7.98
CA ILE A 131 -3.36 -13.35 -6.63
C ILE A 131 -4.02 -14.70 -6.36
N GLU A 132 -4.78 -15.23 -7.32
CA GLU A 132 -5.47 -16.52 -7.21
C GLU A 132 -4.54 -17.68 -6.79
N PRO A 133 -3.31 -17.83 -7.32
CA PRO A 133 -2.39 -18.90 -6.88
C PRO A 133 -1.99 -18.81 -5.40
N HIS A 134 -2.22 -17.68 -4.76
CA HIS A 134 -1.82 -17.38 -3.39
C HIS A 134 -2.98 -16.89 -2.53
N GLU A 135 -4.22 -17.01 -2.99
CA GLU A 135 -5.40 -16.39 -2.36
C GLU A 135 -5.55 -16.76 -0.88
N THR A 136 -5.28 -18.02 -0.53
CA THR A 136 -5.35 -18.54 0.85
C THR A 136 -4.35 -17.88 1.81
N LYS A 137 -3.33 -17.19 1.28
CA LYS A 137 -2.34 -16.44 2.05
C LYS A 137 -2.68 -14.95 2.13
N MET A 138 -3.65 -14.47 1.35
CA MET A 138 -4.01 -13.06 1.26
C MET A 138 -4.99 -12.68 2.39
N PRO A 139 -4.73 -11.62 3.16
CA PRO A 139 -5.50 -11.26 4.36
C PRO A 139 -6.78 -10.48 4.02
N PHE A 140 -7.55 -10.92 3.02
CA PHE A 140 -8.72 -10.18 2.56
C PHE A 140 -9.75 -9.96 3.68
N GLN A 141 -10.06 -11.01 4.44
CA GLN A 141 -11.06 -10.93 5.51
C GLN A 141 -10.60 -10.00 6.64
N GLU A 142 -9.34 -10.11 7.07
CA GLU A 142 -8.75 -9.26 8.10
C GLU A 142 -8.73 -7.78 7.68
N LEU A 143 -8.60 -7.53 6.37
CA LEU A 143 -8.68 -6.20 5.76
C LEU A 143 -10.11 -5.75 5.44
N GLN A 144 -11.14 -6.40 6.00
CA GLN A 144 -12.55 -6.03 5.85
C GLN A 144 -13.12 -6.21 4.43
N PHE A 145 -12.56 -7.13 3.64
CA PHE A 145 -13.20 -7.59 2.42
C PHE A 145 -14.13 -8.77 2.70
N ASN A 146 -15.39 -8.63 2.27
CA ASN A 146 -16.40 -9.68 2.37
C ASN A 146 -16.72 -10.22 0.97
N SER A 147 -16.92 -11.54 0.87
CA SER A 147 -17.44 -12.15 -0.35
C SER A 147 -18.92 -11.78 -0.53
N THR A 148 -19.24 -11.06 -1.59
CA THR A 148 -20.62 -10.64 -1.93
C THR A 148 -21.17 -11.40 -3.15
N GLY A 149 -20.50 -12.49 -3.51
CA GLY A 149 -20.80 -13.37 -4.64
C GLY A 149 -19.64 -14.35 -4.84
N PRO A 150 -19.73 -15.28 -5.82
CA PRO A 150 -18.68 -16.26 -6.05
C PRO A 150 -17.34 -15.61 -6.44
N ASN A 151 -17.38 -14.53 -7.23
CA ASN A 151 -16.19 -13.93 -7.83
C ASN A 151 -15.98 -12.46 -7.41
N LEU A 152 -16.64 -12.00 -6.35
CA LEU A 152 -16.58 -10.59 -5.92
C LEU A 152 -16.17 -10.49 -4.45
N LEU A 153 -15.12 -9.69 -4.19
CA LEU A 153 -14.73 -9.26 -2.86
C LEU A 153 -15.06 -7.79 -2.70
N THR A 154 -15.85 -7.43 -1.70
CA THR A 154 -16.27 -6.05 -1.45
C THR A 154 -15.63 -5.53 -0.17
N TYR A 155 -14.94 -4.38 -0.25
CA TYR A 155 -14.39 -3.68 0.89
C TYR A 155 -15.49 -2.97 1.70
N THR A 156 -15.59 -3.29 2.99
CA THR A 156 -16.71 -2.89 3.86
C THR A 156 -16.34 -1.97 5.03
N GLU A 157 -15.06 -1.64 5.20
CA GLU A 157 -14.64 -0.72 6.26
C GLU A 157 -15.31 0.66 6.11
N ILE A 158 -15.70 1.21 7.25
CA ILE A 158 -16.38 2.51 7.36
C ILE A 158 -15.47 3.58 7.97
N ASN A 159 -14.43 3.18 8.69
CA ASN A 159 -13.46 4.09 9.28
C ASN A 159 -12.48 4.61 8.21
N PRO A 160 -12.58 5.88 7.79
CA PRO A 160 -11.75 6.42 6.72
C PRO A 160 -10.27 6.47 7.12
N GLN A 161 -9.95 6.66 8.41
CA GLN A 161 -8.57 6.71 8.87
C GLN A 161 -7.87 5.36 8.68
N ARG A 162 -8.59 4.26 8.94
CA ARG A 162 -8.07 2.91 8.71
C ARG A 162 -7.85 2.66 7.21
N THR A 163 -8.79 3.06 6.36
CA THR A 163 -8.63 2.98 4.90
C THR A 163 -7.43 3.80 4.41
N ILE A 164 -7.19 4.99 4.96
CA ILE A 164 -6.00 5.81 4.64
C ILE A 164 -4.73 5.07 5.01
N ILE A 165 -4.64 4.52 6.22
CA ILE A 165 -3.48 3.74 6.67
C ILE A 165 -3.23 2.54 5.76
N TYR A 166 -4.29 1.86 5.33
CA TYR A 166 -4.17 0.75 4.38
C TYR A 166 -3.64 1.20 3.03
N ALA A 167 -4.20 2.27 2.45
CA ALA A 167 -3.74 2.81 1.17
C ALA A 167 -2.25 3.19 1.22
N LEU A 168 -1.83 3.93 2.25
CA LEU A 168 -0.45 4.38 2.41
C LEU A 168 0.50 3.19 2.64
N THR A 169 0.09 2.21 3.46
CA THR A 169 0.92 1.03 3.74
C THR A 169 1.12 0.17 2.50
N CYS A 170 0.05 -0.07 1.72
CA CYS A 170 0.16 -0.80 0.45
C CYS A 170 1.09 -0.07 -0.52
N SER A 171 0.99 1.26 -0.64
CA SER A 171 1.91 2.05 -1.47
C SER A 171 3.37 1.89 -1.05
N ILE A 172 3.67 1.96 0.25
CA ILE A 172 5.04 1.84 0.75
C ILE A 172 5.60 0.45 0.49
N PHE A 173 4.81 -0.60 0.74
CA PHE A 173 5.27 -1.96 0.48
C PHE A 173 5.48 -2.21 -1.02
N TYR A 174 4.60 -1.68 -1.88
CA TYR A 174 4.80 -1.70 -3.33
C TYR A 174 6.14 -1.08 -3.73
N HIS A 175 6.43 0.15 -3.31
CA HIS A 175 7.68 0.83 -3.66
C HIS A 175 8.92 0.17 -3.07
N HIS A 176 8.81 -0.35 -1.85
CA HIS A 176 9.89 -1.10 -1.23
C HIS A 176 10.24 -2.35 -2.04
N ASP A 177 9.24 -3.12 -2.45
CA ASP A 177 9.46 -4.37 -3.18
C ASP A 177 9.90 -4.09 -4.64
N LEU A 178 9.41 -3.00 -5.26
CA LEU A 178 9.94 -2.49 -6.53
C LEU A 178 11.44 -2.16 -6.46
N LYS A 179 11.89 -1.45 -5.41
CA LYS A 179 13.32 -1.13 -5.22
C LYS A 179 14.17 -2.39 -5.06
N LYS A 180 13.67 -3.38 -4.30
CA LYS A 180 14.33 -4.69 -4.17
C LYS A 180 14.44 -5.44 -5.50
N LEU A 181 13.38 -5.40 -6.32
CA LEU A 181 13.39 -6.04 -7.63
C LEU A 181 14.41 -5.38 -8.57
N GLN A 182 14.50 -4.05 -8.54
CA GLN A 182 15.48 -3.28 -9.33
C GLN A 182 16.92 -3.57 -8.90
N SER A 183 17.21 -3.67 -7.60
CA SER A 183 18.57 -3.96 -7.13
C SER A 183 19.06 -5.35 -7.55
N HIS A 184 18.21 -6.39 -7.44
CA HIS A 184 18.56 -7.74 -7.89
C HIS A 184 18.74 -7.84 -9.42
N SER A 185 17.98 -7.03 -10.17
CA SER A 185 18.12 -6.99 -11.63
C SER A 185 19.42 -6.33 -12.05
N ALA A 186 19.95 -5.37 -11.27
CA ALA A 186 21.24 -4.74 -11.54
C ALA A 186 22.42 -5.69 -11.23
N GLU A 187 22.34 -6.43 -10.12
CA GLU A 187 23.39 -7.37 -9.68
C GLU A 187 23.55 -8.59 -10.62
N SER A 188 22.52 -8.96 -11.37
CA SER A 188 22.55 -10.11 -12.30
C SER A 188 23.09 -9.77 -13.69
N THR A 189 23.55 -8.54 -13.92
CA THR A 189 24.11 -8.06 -15.20
C THR A 189 25.63 -7.89 -15.19
N HIS A 190 26.31 -8.33 -14.12
CA HIS A 190 27.76 -8.33 -13.94
C HIS A 190 28.28 -9.75 -13.79
#